data_AF-A0A3N5ZLW1-F1
#
_entry.id   AF-A0A3N5ZLW1-F1
#
_cell.length_a   1.000
_cell.length_b   1.000
_cell.length_c   1.000
_cell.angle_alpha   90.00
_cell.angle_beta   90.00
_cell.angle_gamma   90.00
#
_symmetry.space_group_name_H-M   'P 1'
#
loop_
_entity.id
_entity.type
_entity.pdbx_description
1 polymer ?
#
loop_
_entity_poly.entity_id
_entity_poly.type
_entity_poly.pdbx_seq_one_letter_code
_entity_poly.pdbx_strand_id
1 'polypeptide(L)'
;MIFKKMFLIFVFSPFACAYHTAKYFFGKNRMNDFFYKKIVTMTANSLSSHIPTLQKDEEFSVFSSKMKETVSKIPFEKSEVTIDEPGMVKFKVTVCQFVEVAKLLGMSQLAKAFCDADIVYCQKYQPNIIFERKFTLEKGDPFCDHTYKKMSKKNIA
;
A
#
# COMPACT_ATOMS: atom_id res chain seq x y z
N MET A 1 -1.94 11.49 -15.87
CA MET A 1 -0.94 12.29 -15.14
C MET A 1 -1.60 13.31 -14.22
N ILE A 2 -1.96 14.52 -14.68
CA ILE A 2 -2.44 15.60 -13.81
C ILE A 2 -3.79 15.26 -13.15
N PHE A 3 -4.75 14.73 -13.90
CA PHE A 3 -6.11 14.47 -13.39
C PHE A 3 -6.17 13.49 -12.21
N LYS A 4 -5.43 12.36 -12.26
CA LYS A 4 -5.41 11.37 -11.18
C LYS A 4 -4.78 11.94 -9.90
N LYS A 5 -3.70 12.69 -10.05
CA LYS A 5 -3.03 13.37 -8.93
C LYS A 5 -3.91 14.49 -8.36
N MET A 6 -4.55 15.30 -9.20
CA MET A 6 -5.51 16.33 -8.76
C MET A 6 -6.71 15.71 -8.03
N PHE A 7 -7.22 14.58 -8.51
CA PHE A 7 -8.29 13.86 -7.84
C PHE A 7 -7.85 13.40 -6.45
N LEU A 8 -6.67 12.78 -6.32
CA LEU A 8 -6.15 12.39 -5.01
C LEU A 8 -5.90 13.59 -4.11
N ILE A 9 -5.35 14.70 -4.62
CA ILE A 9 -5.22 15.94 -3.86
C ILE A 9 -6.59 16.39 -3.34
N PHE A 10 -7.60 16.46 -4.20
CA PHE A 10 -8.95 16.85 -3.81
C PHE A 10 -9.53 15.93 -2.72
N VAL A 11 -9.39 14.61 -2.88
CA VAL A 11 -9.86 13.60 -1.90
C VAL A 11 -9.13 13.73 -0.56
N PHE A 12 -7.81 13.94 -0.56
CA PHE A 12 -7.00 14.01 0.66
C PHE A 12 -6.90 15.42 1.26
N SER A 13 -7.35 16.46 0.57
CA SER A 13 -7.26 17.85 1.07
C SER A 13 -8.04 18.07 2.37
N PRO A 14 -9.31 17.61 2.53
CA PRO A 14 -10.03 17.73 3.80
C PRO A 14 -9.29 17.04 4.95
N PHE A 15 -8.71 15.88 4.69
CA PHE A 15 -7.92 15.13 5.66
C PHE A 15 -6.63 15.89 6.05
N ALA A 16 -5.95 16.48 5.07
CA ALA A 16 -4.77 17.32 5.32
C ALA A 16 -5.10 18.57 6.13
N CYS A 17 -6.20 19.26 5.83
CA CYS A 17 -6.68 20.38 6.61
C CYS A 17 -6.95 19.97 8.07
N ALA A 18 -7.66 18.86 8.29
CA ALA A 18 -7.92 18.35 9.63
C ALA A 18 -6.61 18.02 10.37
N TYR A 19 -5.66 17.39 9.69
CA TYR A 19 -4.35 17.06 10.24
C TYR A 19 -3.56 18.30 10.69
N HIS A 20 -3.44 19.31 9.83
CA HIS A 20 -2.70 20.53 10.13
C HIS A 20 -3.36 21.35 11.24
N THR A 21 -4.68 21.50 11.20
CA THR A 21 -5.44 22.15 12.27
C THR A 21 -5.26 21.42 13.59
N ALA A 22 -5.39 20.09 13.61
CA ALA A 22 -5.22 19.31 14.83
C ALA A 22 -3.80 19.42 15.40
N LYS A 23 -2.76 19.39 14.54
CA LYS A 23 -1.37 19.60 14.98
C LYS A 23 -1.16 20.96 15.65
N TYR A 24 -1.80 22.00 15.11
CA TYR A 24 -1.70 23.36 15.65
C TYR A 24 -2.28 23.43 17.07
N PHE A 25 -3.42 22.80 17.33
CA PHE A 25 -4.10 22.86 18.64
C PHE A 25 -3.66 21.79 19.66
N PHE A 26 -3.31 20.57 19.23
CA PHE A 26 -3.18 19.42 20.13
C PHE A 26 -1.76 18.82 20.21
N GLY A 27 -0.77 19.48 19.61
CA GLY A 27 0.64 19.07 19.65
C GLY A 27 1.02 18.08 18.54
N LYS A 28 2.22 18.29 17.98
CA LYS A 28 2.68 17.63 16.75
C LYS A 28 2.77 16.11 16.86
N ASN A 29 3.43 15.58 17.91
CA ASN A 29 3.72 14.15 18.02
C ASN A 29 2.45 13.32 18.23
N ARG A 30 1.60 13.74 19.17
CA ARG A 30 0.32 13.06 19.47
C ARG A 30 -0.57 12.98 18.23
N MET A 31 -0.65 14.07 17.47
CA MET A 31 -1.47 14.10 16.25
C MET A 31 -0.84 13.30 15.12
N ASN A 32 0.49 13.29 14.97
CA ASN A 32 1.16 12.40 14.03
C ASN A 32 0.76 10.94 14.28
N ASP A 33 0.87 10.46 15.52
CA ASP A 33 0.55 9.07 15.86
C ASP A 33 -0.93 8.74 15.63
N PHE A 34 -1.82 9.66 16.00
CA PHE A 34 -3.26 9.48 15.80
C PHE A 34 -3.61 9.34 14.32
N PHE A 35 -3.18 10.29 13.49
CA PHE A 35 -3.49 10.29 12.05
C PHE A 35 -2.78 9.13 11.34
N TYR A 36 -1.57 8.78 11.75
CA TYR A 36 -0.84 7.62 11.27
C TYR A 36 -1.64 6.32 11.46
N LYS A 37 -2.06 6.05 12.71
CA LYS A 37 -2.87 4.86 13.03
C LYS A 37 -4.18 4.81 12.26
N LYS A 38 -4.82 5.96 12.07
CA LYS A 38 -6.06 6.07 11.28
C LYS A 38 -5.84 5.73 9.81
N ILE A 39 -4.80 6.27 9.18
CA ILE A 39 -4.44 5.94 7.78
C ILE A 39 -4.19 4.44 7.66
N VAL A 40 -3.28 3.88 8.48
CA VAL A 40 -2.93 2.45 8.41
C VAL A 40 -4.18 1.57 8.50
N THR A 41 -5.03 1.82 9.49
CA THR A 41 -6.23 0.99 9.73
C THR A 41 -7.25 1.13 8.61
N MET A 42 -7.58 2.37 8.21
CA MET A 42 -8.59 2.62 7.18
C MET A 42 -8.13 2.11 5.81
N THR A 43 -6.87 2.35 5.45
CA THR A 43 -6.31 1.88 4.19
C THR A 43 -6.21 0.36 4.16
N ALA A 44 -5.76 -0.29 5.24
CA ALA A 44 -5.69 -1.76 5.29
C ALA A 44 -7.08 -2.41 5.12
N ASN A 45 -8.12 -1.85 5.76
CA ASN A 45 -9.50 -2.33 5.59
C ASN A 45 -10.05 -2.03 4.18
N SER A 46 -9.66 -0.92 3.56
CA SER A 46 -10.06 -0.61 2.18
C SER A 46 -9.40 -1.58 1.19
N LEU A 47 -8.12 -1.91 1.39
CA LEU A 47 -7.39 -2.85 0.54
C LEU A 47 -8.04 -4.23 0.50
N SER A 48 -8.65 -4.72 1.59
CA SER A 48 -9.34 -6.02 1.58
C SER A 48 -10.51 -6.11 0.62
N SER A 49 -11.08 -4.99 0.19
CA SER A 49 -12.16 -4.97 -0.79
C SER A 49 -11.67 -4.82 -2.23
N HIS A 50 -10.40 -4.44 -2.44
CA HIS A 50 -9.87 -4.09 -3.77
C HIS A 50 -8.73 -5.01 -4.24
N ILE A 51 -8.00 -5.60 -3.30
CA ILE A 51 -6.88 -6.51 -3.58
C ILE A 51 -7.36 -7.95 -3.38
N PRO A 52 -7.18 -8.84 -4.38
CA PRO A 52 -7.65 -10.22 -4.29
C PRO A 52 -6.93 -10.94 -3.15
N THR A 53 -7.66 -11.82 -2.47
CA THR A 53 -7.15 -12.64 -1.36
C THR A 53 -7.02 -14.09 -1.81
N LEU A 54 -5.86 -14.71 -1.53
CA LEU A 54 -5.63 -16.13 -1.85
C LEU A 54 -6.56 -17.01 -1.01
N GLN A 55 -7.51 -17.67 -1.67
CA GLN A 55 -8.43 -18.60 -0.99
C GLN A 55 -7.74 -19.93 -0.67
N LYS A 56 -8.23 -20.66 0.35
CA LYS A 56 -7.58 -21.87 0.89
C LYS A 56 -7.31 -22.94 -0.17
N ASP A 57 -8.26 -23.16 -1.07
CA ASP A 57 -8.20 -24.19 -2.11
C ASP A 57 -7.95 -23.59 -3.51
N GLU A 58 -7.58 -22.31 -3.58
CA GLU A 58 -7.26 -21.64 -4.84
C GLU A 58 -5.83 -21.96 -5.28
N GLU A 59 -5.70 -22.37 -6.54
CA GLU A 59 -4.41 -22.50 -7.19
C GLU A 59 -3.71 -21.15 -7.26
N PHE A 60 -2.41 -21.13 -6.93
CA PHE A 60 -1.69 -19.87 -6.83
C PHE A 60 -1.64 -19.11 -8.17
N SER A 61 -1.65 -19.81 -9.29
CA SER A 61 -1.72 -19.22 -10.63
C SER A 61 -2.99 -18.39 -10.85
N VAL A 62 -4.11 -18.78 -10.24
CA VAL A 62 -5.37 -18.02 -10.29
C VAL A 62 -5.23 -16.73 -9.48
N PHE A 63 -4.70 -16.81 -8.26
CA PHE A 63 -4.39 -15.64 -7.44
C PHE A 63 -3.41 -14.70 -8.17
N SER A 64 -2.35 -15.25 -8.75
CA SER A 64 -1.36 -14.48 -9.53
C SER A 64 -2.00 -13.74 -10.70
N SER A 65 -2.88 -14.40 -11.44
CA SER A 65 -3.61 -13.77 -12.55
C SER A 65 -4.51 -12.63 -12.07
N LYS A 66 -5.27 -12.83 -10.98
CA LYS A 66 -6.09 -11.77 -10.37
C LYS A 66 -5.24 -10.60 -9.89
N MET A 67 -4.11 -10.87 -9.22
CA MET A 67 -3.18 -9.84 -8.77
C MET A 67 -2.62 -9.02 -9.93
N LYS A 68 -2.20 -9.67 -11.02
CA LYS A 68 -1.75 -9.00 -12.25
C LYS A 68 -2.81 -8.09 -12.84
N GLU A 69 -4.04 -8.59 -12.93
CA GLU A 69 -5.19 -7.81 -13.43
C GLU A 69 -5.51 -6.62 -12.50
N THR A 70 -5.51 -6.83 -11.19
CA THR A 70 -5.70 -5.74 -10.24
C THR A 70 -4.60 -4.70 -10.40
N VAL A 71 -3.33 -5.10 -10.38
CA VAL A 71 -2.16 -4.21 -10.48
C VAL A 71 -2.15 -3.42 -11.79
N SER A 72 -2.53 -4.03 -12.92
CA SER A 72 -2.63 -3.32 -14.20
C SER A 72 -3.74 -2.25 -14.24
N LYS A 73 -4.76 -2.40 -13.40
CA LYS A 73 -5.85 -1.43 -13.22
C LYS A 73 -5.55 -0.40 -12.13
N ILE A 74 -4.61 -0.67 -11.21
CA ILE A 74 -4.26 0.31 -10.19
C ILE A 74 -3.68 1.54 -10.90
N PRO A 75 -4.21 2.74 -10.63
CA PRO A 75 -3.76 3.95 -11.30
C PRO A 75 -2.32 4.39 -10.96
N PHE A 76 -1.50 3.56 -10.30
CA PHE A 76 -0.08 3.81 -10.09
C PHE A 76 0.62 3.90 -11.44
N GLU A 77 1.27 5.04 -11.65
CA GLU A 77 1.56 5.55 -12.99
C GLU A 77 2.48 4.63 -13.81
N LYS A 78 3.29 3.81 -13.12
CA LYS A 78 4.07 2.70 -13.71
C LYS A 78 4.26 1.62 -12.65
N SER A 79 3.54 0.50 -12.81
CA SER A 79 3.91 -0.76 -12.17
C SER A 79 4.41 -1.74 -13.23
N GLU A 80 5.60 -2.30 -13.03
CA GLU A 80 6.14 -3.36 -13.87
C GLU A 80 6.03 -4.67 -13.11
N VAL A 81 5.08 -5.54 -13.52
CA VAL A 81 5.03 -6.91 -13.01
C VAL A 81 6.20 -7.67 -13.62
N THR A 82 7.21 -7.97 -12.83
CA THR A 82 8.46 -8.49 -13.38
C THR A 82 8.53 -10.02 -13.33
N ILE A 83 7.83 -10.71 -12.42
CA ILE A 83 8.02 -12.16 -12.26
C ILE A 83 6.73 -12.84 -11.74
N ASP A 84 6.31 -13.89 -12.44
CA ASP A 84 5.34 -14.90 -11.98
C ASP A 84 6.08 -16.24 -11.94
N GLU A 85 6.73 -16.50 -10.81
CA GLU A 85 7.32 -17.80 -10.53
C GLU A 85 6.26 -18.65 -9.78
N PRO A 86 6.29 -19.99 -9.89
CA PRO A 86 5.38 -20.83 -9.14
C PRO A 86 5.36 -20.47 -7.64
N GLY A 87 4.22 -20.01 -7.14
CA GLY A 87 4.07 -19.60 -5.73
C GLY A 87 4.54 -18.19 -5.39
N MET A 88 4.90 -17.35 -6.37
CA MET A 88 5.37 -15.99 -6.11
C MET A 88 4.96 -14.97 -7.19
N VAL A 89 4.44 -13.83 -6.75
CA VAL A 89 4.13 -12.66 -7.59
C VAL A 89 5.02 -11.49 -7.19
N LYS A 90 5.70 -10.88 -8.16
CA LYS A 90 6.49 -9.66 -7.96
C LYS A 90 6.09 -8.55 -8.90
N PHE A 91 6.00 -7.34 -8.37
CA PHE A 91 5.91 -6.13 -9.18
C PHE A 91 6.67 -4.98 -8.56
N LYS A 92 7.21 -4.14 -9.43
CA LYS A 92 7.87 -2.89 -9.07
C LYS A 92 6.91 -1.73 -9.27
N VAL A 93 6.87 -0.82 -8.32
CA VAL A 93 6.17 0.47 -8.47
C VAL A 93 7.23 1.56 -8.56
N THR A 94 7.31 2.27 -9.68
CA THR A 94 8.31 3.34 -9.88
C THR A 94 7.73 4.73 -9.63
N VAL A 95 6.41 4.85 -9.50
CA VAL A 95 5.72 6.10 -9.14
C VAL A 95 4.61 5.83 -8.13
N CYS A 96 4.66 6.47 -6.96
CA CYS A 96 3.66 6.35 -5.91
C CYS A 96 2.96 7.68 -5.65
N GLN A 97 1.73 7.79 -6.16
CA GLN A 97 0.93 9.02 -6.01
C GLN A 97 0.59 9.33 -4.55
N PHE A 98 0.49 8.33 -3.67
CA PHE A 98 0.24 8.56 -2.24
C PHE A 98 1.40 9.29 -1.57
N VAL A 99 2.65 8.89 -1.83
CA VAL A 99 3.84 9.57 -1.30
C VAL A 99 3.92 11.00 -1.86
N GLU A 100 3.68 11.18 -3.16
CA GLU A 100 3.70 12.51 -3.78
C GLU A 100 2.63 13.44 -3.20
N VAL A 101 1.39 12.96 -3.08
CA VAL A 101 0.27 13.76 -2.55
C VAL A 101 0.48 14.05 -1.07
N ALA A 102 0.96 13.09 -0.27
CA ALA A 102 1.32 13.34 1.12
C ALA A 102 2.38 14.44 1.23
N LYS A 103 3.40 14.44 0.36
CA LYS A 103 4.42 15.49 0.32
C LYS A 103 3.83 16.86 -0.06
N LEU A 104 3.02 16.91 -1.11
CA LEU A 104 2.40 18.15 -1.59
C LEU A 104 1.45 18.77 -0.58
N LEU A 105 0.74 17.95 0.18
CA LEU A 105 -0.19 18.39 1.22
C LEU A 105 0.51 18.65 2.57
N GLY A 106 1.85 18.64 2.65
CA GLY A 106 2.59 18.88 3.89
C GLY A 106 2.48 17.75 4.93
N MET A 107 2.08 16.56 4.50
CA MET A 107 1.88 15.35 5.31
C MET A 107 3.00 14.32 5.14
N SER A 108 4.22 14.72 4.73
CA SER A 108 5.31 13.77 4.45
C SER A 108 5.58 12.77 5.58
N GLN A 109 5.47 13.19 6.85
CA GLN A 109 5.65 12.30 8.01
C GLN A 109 4.60 11.19 8.14
N LEU A 110 3.48 11.31 7.41
CA LEU A 110 2.42 10.29 7.32
C LEU A 110 2.57 9.42 6.07
N ALA A 111 3.48 9.73 5.15
CA ALA A 111 3.62 8.98 3.89
C ALA A 111 3.91 7.49 4.16
N LYS A 112 4.74 7.18 5.16
CA LYS A 112 5.01 5.82 5.61
C LYS A 112 3.76 5.05 6.02
N ALA A 113 2.70 5.71 6.51
CA ALA A 113 1.46 5.05 6.90
C ALA A 113 0.79 4.34 5.72
N PHE A 114 0.90 4.88 4.50
CA PHE A 114 0.38 4.23 3.31
C PHE A 114 1.17 2.96 2.95
N CYS A 115 2.48 2.94 3.19
CA CYS A 115 3.30 1.74 3.01
C CYS A 115 2.99 0.67 4.06
N ASP A 116 2.86 1.08 5.32
CA ASP A 116 2.59 0.15 6.43
C ASP A 116 1.17 -0.43 6.37
N ALA A 117 0.22 0.29 5.76
CA ALA A 117 -1.11 -0.23 5.49
C ALA A 117 -1.09 -1.51 4.64
N ASP A 118 -0.19 -1.63 3.67
CA ASP A 118 -0.06 -2.84 2.86
C ASP A 118 0.41 -4.04 3.70
N ILE A 119 1.32 -3.81 4.64
CA ILE A 119 1.83 -4.83 5.57
C ILE A 119 0.70 -5.30 6.49
N VAL A 120 -0.01 -4.35 7.12
CA VAL A 120 -1.14 -4.66 8.01
C VAL A 120 -2.26 -5.36 7.26
N TYR A 121 -2.55 -4.94 6.02
CA TYR A 121 -3.49 -5.63 5.13
C TYR A 121 -3.09 -7.09 4.92
N CYS A 122 -1.85 -7.35 4.53
CA CYS A 122 -1.40 -8.73 4.26
C CYS A 122 -1.44 -9.58 5.53
N GLN A 123 -0.96 -9.07 6.66
CA GLN A 123 -1.00 -9.79 7.94
C GLN A 123 -2.42 -10.14 8.38
N LYS A 124 -3.38 -9.24 8.15
CA LYS A 124 -4.76 -9.40 8.61
C LYS A 124 -5.63 -10.23 7.66
N TYR A 125 -5.43 -10.09 6.35
CA TYR A 125 -6.34 -10.61 5.33
C TYR A 125 -5.72 -11.66 4.42
N GLN A 126 -4.40 -11.88 4.44
CA GLN A 126 -3.73 -12.84 3.58
C GLN A 126 -2.98 -13.91 4.40
N PRO A 127 -3.69 -14.77 5.17
CA PRO A 127 -3.07 -15.72 6.09
C PRO A 127 -2.23 -16.81 5.41
N ASN A 128 -2.30 -16.92 4.07
CA ASN A 128 -1.56 -17.90 3.27
C ASN A 128 -0.46 -17.25 2.41
N ILE A 129 -0.20 -15.95 2.60
CA ILE A 129 0.81 -15.20 1.86
C ILE A 129 1.83 -14.58 2.81
N ILE A 130 3.10 -14.68 2.44
CA ILE A 130 4.17 -13.86 2.99
C ILE A 130 4.35 -12.64 2.08
N PHE A 131 4.17 -11.46 2.66
CA PHE A 131 4.42 -10.19 1.98
C PHE A 131 5.80 -9.65 2.35
N GLU A 132 6.60 -9.33 1.34
CA GLU A 132 7.92 -8.73 1.50
C GLU A 132 8.04 -7.45 0.66
N ARG A 133 8.70 -6.44 1.24
CA ARG A 133 9.08 -5.19 0.58
C ARG A 133 10.36 -4.66 1.23
N LYS A 134 11.41 -4.51 0.43
CA LYS A 134 12.72 -4.02 0.88
C LYS A 134 12.95 -2.57 0.48
N PHE A 135 12.62 -2.24 -0.77
CA PHE A 135 12.73 -0.92 -1.36
C PHE A 135 11.38 -0.20 -1.32
N THR A 136 11.41 1.11 -1.05
CA THR A 136 10.23 1.95 -0.98
C THR A 136 10.53 3.36 -1.48
N LEU A 137 9.71 3.86 -2.40
CA LEU A 137 9.76 5.25 -2.87
C LEU A 137 9.62 6.27 -1.72
N GLU A 138 8.94 5.90 -0.63
CA GLU A 138 8.83 6.73 0.59
C GLU A 138 10.19 7.04 1.23
N LYS A 139 11.13 6.09 1.21
CA LYS A 139 12.50 6.27 1.72
C LYS A 139 13.45 6.93 0.70
N GLY A 140 12.99 7.15 -0.53
CA GLY A 140 13.82 7.64 -1.63
C GLY A 140 14.51 6.56 -2.45
N ASP A 141 14.13 5.29 -2.29
CA ASP A 141 14.57 4.21 -3.18
C ASP A 141 14.04 4.42 -4.62
N PRO A 142 14.68 3.84 -5.66
CA PRO A 142 14.23 4.03 -7.04
C PRO A 142 12.88 3.37 -7.38
N PHE A 143 12.40 2.44 -6.55
CA PHE A 143 11.12 1.76 -6.73
C PHE A 143 10.64 1.15 -5.40
N CYS A 144 9.35 0.80 -5.33
CA CYS A 144 8.84 -0.17 -4.36
C CYS A 144 8.88 -1.58 -4.94
N ASP A 145 9.34 -2.58 -4.20
CA ASP A 145 9.46 -3.98 -4.64
C ASP A 145 8.45 -4.90 -3.94
N HIS A 146 7.21 -4.92 -4.43
CA HIS A 146 6.16 -5.71 -3.82
C HIS A 146 6.35 -7.18 -4.18
N THR A 147 6.51 -8.03 -3.17
CA THR A 147 6.66 -9.48 -3.34
C THR A 147 5.62 -10.23 -2.49
N TYR A 148 4.78 -11.03 -3.14
CA TYR A 148 3.79 -11.90 -2.50
C TYR A 148 4.18 -13.35 -2.73
N LYS A 149 4.46 -14.11 -1.67
CA LYS A 149 4.86 -15.53 -1.73
C LYS A 149 3.80 -16.40 -1.06
N LYS A 150 3.40 -17.50 -1.68
CA LYS A 150 2.58 -18.52 -1.03
C LYS A 150 3.34 -19.10 0.16
N MET A 151 2.69 -19.18 1.32
CA MET A 151 3.24 -19.93 2.44
C MET A 151 3.33 -21.41 2.06
N SER A 152 4.55 -21.96 2.09
CA SER A 152 4.72 -23.41 1.99
C SER A 152 4.39 -24.06 3.35
N LYS A 153 3.81 -25.26 3.34
CA LYS A 153 3.53 -26.05 4.56
C LYS A 153 4.79 -26.31 5.43
N LYS A 154 6.00 -26.06 4.92
CA LYS A 154 7.26 -26.21 5.68
C LYS A 154 7.53 -25.12 6.72
N ASN A 155 6.77 -24.02 6.71
CA ASN A 155 6.96 -22.90 7.65
C ASN A 155 6.03 -22.97 8.88
N ILE A 156 5.36 -24.10 9.10
CA ILE A 156 4.62 -24.40 10.32
C ILE A 156 5.41 -25.50 11.04
N ALA A 157 6.39 -25.07 11.84
CA ALA A 157 7.07 -25.88 12.84
C ALA A 157 7.03 -25.12 14.15
#